data_AF-A0A7K2ZMX2-F1
#
_entry.id   AF-A0A7K2ZMX2-F1
#
_cell.length_a   1.000
_cell.length_b   1.000
_cell.length_c   1.000
_cell.angle_alpha   90.00
_cell.angle_beta   90.00
_cell.angle_gamma   90.00
#
_symmetry.space_group_name_H-M   'P 1'
#
loop_
_entity.id
_entity.type
_entity.pdbx_description
1 polymer ?
#
loop_
_entity_poly.entity_id
_entity_poly.type
_entity_poly.pdbx_seq_one_letter_code
_entity_poly.pdbx_strand_id
1 'polypeptide(L)'
;MIASNRTRRATLKARQLANRAAARIRRNGTGTLATHCLAVGLTPREAKSVAGSLRKNAEKAGVVGTAGRSFRKGAARVCTRYTRAAVALIAAIYRPRKATYKVAAAKLALAA
;
A
#
# COMPACT_ATOMS: atom_id res chain seq x y z
N MET A 1 0.03 29.13 -15.95
CA MET A 1 -0.68 27.88 -15.56
C MET A 1 -1.18 27.99 -14.12
N ILE A 2 -2.48 28.24 -13.96
CA ILE A 2 -3.18 28.53 -12.69
C ILE A 2 -3.01 27.36 -11.69
N ALA A 3 -2.71 27.66 -10.43
CA ALA A 3 -2.41 26.68 -9.37
C ALA A 3 -3.52 25.62 -9.20
N SER A 4 -4.80 26.02 -9.37
CA SER A 4 -5.97 25.14 -9.34
C SER A 4 -5.92 23.99 -10.36
N ASN A 5 -5.35 24.22 -11.55
CA ASN A 5 -5.20 23.18 -12.56
C ASN A 5 -4.11 22.16 -12.19
N ARG A 6 -3.05 22.60 -11.47
CA ARG A 6 -1.99 21.69 -10.99
C ARG A 6 -2.52 20.78 -9.88
N THR A 7 -3.27 21.33 -8.92
CA THR A 7 -3.88 20.56 -7.84
C THR A 7 -4.91 19.56 -8.38
N ARG A 8 -5.77 19.97 -9.33
CA ARG A 8 -6.73 19.08 -10.01
C ARG A 8 -6.04 17.88 -10.66
N ARG A 9 -4.98 18.12 -11.45
CA ARG A 9 -4.21 17.05 -12.10
C ARG A 9 -3.55 16.11 -11.10
N ALA A 10 -3.00 16.64 -10.00
CA ALA A 10 -2.41 15.84 -8.94
C ALA A 10 -3.43 14.91 -8.28
N THR A 11 -4.63 15.43 -7.96
CA THR A 11 -5.72 14.64 -7.38
C THR A 11 -6.19 13.53 -8.31
N LEU A 12 -6.40 13.82 -9.60
CA LEU A 12 -6.79 12.80 -10.58
C LEU A 12 -5.73 11.70 -10.71
N LYS A 13 -4.44 12.08 -10.73
CA LYS A 13 -3.33 11.12 -10.78
C LYS A 13 -3.30 10.23 -9.53
N ALA A 14 -3.54 10.80 -8.35
CA ALA A 14 -3.62 10.04 -7.10
C ALA A 14 -4.78 9.03 -7.12
N ARG A 15 -5.97 9.45 -7.56
CA ARG A 15 -7.15 8.57 -7.72
C ARG A 15 -6.87 7.43 -8.70
N GLN A 16 -6.29 7.75 -9.85
CA GLN A 16 -5.96 6.75 -10.87
C GLN A 16 -4.96 5.71 -10.35
N LEU A 17 -3.96 6.15 -9.58
CA LEU A 17 -2.97 5.27 -8.97
C LEU A 17 -3.62 4.32 -7.95
N ALA A 18 -4.48 4.83 -7.07
CA ALA A 18 -5.21 4.03 -6.08
C ALA A 18 -6.09 2.98 -6.76
N ASN A 19 -6.86 3.38 -7.78
CA ASN A 19 -7.72 2.46 -8.53
C ASN A 19 -6.93 1.36 -9.24
N ARG A 20 -5.79 1.70 -9.84
CA ARG A 20 -4.90 0.70 -10.47
C ARG A 20 -4.29 -0.26 -9.45
N ALA A 21 -3.95 0.22 -8.25
CA ALA A 21 -3.45 -0.62 -7.18
C ALA A 21 -4.53 -1.59 -6.68
N ALA A 22 -5.75 -1.10 -6.43
CA ALA A 22 -6.89 -1.92 -6.03
C ALA A 22 -7.24 -2.98 -7.09
N ALA A 23 -7.30 -2.59 -8.37
CA ALA A 23 -7.54 -3.51 -9.47
C ALA A 23 -6.46 -4.60 -9.58
N ARG A 24 -5.19 -4.25 -9.33
CA ARG A 24 -4.10 -5.24 -9.32
C ARG A 24 -4.25 -6.25 -8.19
N ILE A 25 -4.59 -5.79 -6.99
CA ILE A 25 -4.84 -6.67 -5.84
C ILE A 25 -6.02 -7.59 -6.14
N ARG A 26 -7.12 -7.07 -6.71
CA ARG A 26 -8.29 -7.88 -7.07
C ARG A 26 -7.97 -8.96 -8.09
N ARG A 27 -7.16 -8.66 -9.11
CA ARG A 27 -6.80 -9.64 -10.16
C ARG A 27 -5.86 -10.73 -9.66
N ASN A 28 -4.89 -10.37 -8.81
CA ASN A 28 -3.83 -11.30 -8.43
C ASN A 28 -4.05 -11.94 -7.05
N GLY A 29 -5.08 -11.51 -6.30
CA GLY A 29 -5.30 -11.86 -4.89
C GLY A 29 -4.24 -11.32 -3.92
N THR A 30 -3.08 -10.88 -4.41
CA THR A 30 -1.92 -10.48 -3.62
C THR A 30 -1.29 -9.18 -4.13
N GLY A 31 -0.63 -8.46 -3.22
CA GLY A 31 0.07 -7.22 -3.54
C GLY A 31 1.17 -6.93 -2.53
N THR A 32 2.11 -6.05 -2.90
CA THR A 32 3.11 -5.57 -1.91
C THR A 32 2.43 -4.68 -0.87
N LEU A 33 3.00 -4.57 0.33
CA LEU A 33 2.46 -3.68 1.39
C LEU A 33 2.25 -2.24 0.90
N ALA A 34 3.18 -1.73 0.08
CA ALA A 34 3.04 -0.42 -0.53
C ALA A 34 1.84 -0.36 -1.49
N THR A 35 1.57 -1.42 -2.27
CA THR A 35 0.40 -1.47 -3.17
C THR A 35 -0.91 -1.44 -2.38
N HIS A 36 -1.00 -2.16 -1.25
CA HIS A 36 -2.15 -2.10 -0.36
C HIS A 36 -2.34 -0.70 0.25
N CYS A 37 -1.26 -0.06 0.69
CA CYS A 37 -1.29 1.33 1.18
C CYS A 37 -1.80 2.32 0.10
N LEU A 38 -1.37 2.14 -1.15
CA LEU A 38 -1.83 2.95 -2.28
C LEU A 38 -3.31 2.71 -2.60
N ALA A 39 -3.79 1.47 -2.50
CA ALA A 39 -5.20 1.13 -2.73
C ALA A 39 -6.13 1.82 -1.71
N VAL A 40 -5.64 2.03 -0.48
CA VAL A 40 -6.36 2.77 0.57
C VAL A 40 -6.34 4.30 0.36
N GLY A 41 -5.55 4.79 -0.60
CA GLY A 41 -5.51 6.19 -1.00
C GLY A 41 -4.35 7.00 -0.42
N LEU A 42 -3.34 6.34 0.17
CA LEU A 42 -2.11 7.04 0.59
C LEU A 42 -1.32 7.53 -0.62
N THR A 43 -0.63 8.66 -0.45
CA THR A 43 0.29 9.16 -1.48
C THR A 43 1.50 8.22 -1.64
N PRO A 44 2.20 8.20 -2.79
CA PRO A 44 3.36 7.34 -2.99
C PRO A 44 4.48 7.52 -1.95
N ARG A 45 4.64 8.74 -1.42
CA ARG A 45 5.64 9.03 -0.39
C ARG A 45 5.22 8.39 0.93
N GLU A 46 3.99 8.62 1.36
CA GLU A 46 3.46 8.08 2.61
C GLU A 46 3.34 6.55 2.57
N ALA A 47 2.89 5.99 1.46
CA ALA A 47 2.79 4.55 1.27
C ALA A 47 4.15 3.85 1.44
N LYS A 48 5.26 4.46 0.99
CA LYS A 48 6.61 3.91 1.22
C LYS A 48 6.99 3.93 2.70
N SER A 49 6.74 5.04 3.40
CA SER A 49 7.03 5.18 4.83
C SER A 49 6.20 4.20 5.68
N VAL A 50 4.89 4.11 5.41
CA VAL A 50 3.99 3.19 6.10
C VAL A 50 4.38 1.74 5.79
N ALA A 51 4.64 1.38 4.53
CA ALA A 51 5.07 0.04 4.17
C ALA A 51 6.39 -0.36 4.86
N GLY A 52 7.32 0.58 5.07
CA GLY A 52 8.54 0.33 5.85
C GLY A 52 8.24 -0.07 7.30
N SER A 53 7.28 0.60 7.94
CA SER A 53 6.84 0.27 9.30
C SER A 53 6.07 -1.05 9.34
N LEU A 54 5.20 -1.30 8.37
CA LEU A 54 4.42 -2.53 8.27
C LEU A 54 5.29 -3.77 8.07
N ARG A 55 6.43 -3.67 7.39
CA ARG A 55 7.37 -4.80 7.26
C ARG A 55 7.91 -5.26 8.62
N LYS A 56 8.30 -4.32 9.48
CA LYS A 56 8.75 -4.64 10.85
C LYS A 56 7.64 -5.28 11.68
N ASN A 57 6.39 -4.89 11.43
CA ASN A 57 5.24 -5.49 12.10
C ASN A 57 4.85 -6.85 11.51
N ALA A 58 5.19 -7.12 10.24
CA ALA A 58 4.96 -8.43 9.64
C ALA A 58 5.79 -9.52 10.33
N GLU A 59 7.05 -9.22 10.63
CA GLU A 59 7.92 -10.08 11.43
C GLU A 59 7.32 -10.35 12.81
N LYS A 60 6.84 -9.29 13.50
CA LYS A 60 6.18 -9.41 14.82
C LYS A 60 4.87 -10.19 14.78
N ALA A 61 4.12 -10.08 13.68
CA ALA A 61 2.87 -10.80 13.48
C ALA A 61 3.09 -12.26 13.03
N GLY A 62 4.34 -12.69 12.80
CA GLY A 62 4.64 -14.00 12.23
C GLY A 62 4.15 -14.18 10.79
N VAL A 63 3.86 -13.09 10.07
CA VAL A 63 3.29 -13.14 8.73
C VAL A 63 4.40 -13.18 7.70
N VAL A 64 4.58 -14.35 7.08
CA VAL A 64 5.51 -14.52 5.95
C VAL A 64 4.77 -14.26 4.64
N GLY A 65 5.25 -13.28 3.88
CA GLY A 65 4.72 -13.02 2.55
C GLY A 65 5.39 -13.87 1.47
N THR A 66 4.74 -13.97 0.31
CA THR A 66 5.26 -14.73 -0.83
C THR A 66 6.31 -13.91 -1.58
N ALA A 67 7.47 -14.49 -1.85
CA ALA A 67 8.48 -13.88 -2.70
C ALA A 67 7.98 -13.81 -4.16
N GLY A 68 8.30 -12.73 -4.85
CA GLY A 68 8.00 -12.55 -6.25
C GLY A 68 8.98 -11.60 -6.92
N ARG A 69 8.86 -11.47 -8.24
CA ARG A 69 9.65 -10.51 -9.02
C ARG A 69 8.73 -9.49 -9.67
N SER A 70 9.19 -8.25 -9.72
CA SER A 70 8.56 -7.17 -10.47
C SER A 70 9.54 -6.66 -11.52
N PHE A 71 9.07 -6.61 -12.76
CA PHE A 71 9.88 -6.21 -13.90
C PHE A 71 9.56 -4.78 -14.31
N ARG A 72 10.59 -3.98 -14.59
CA ARG A 72 10.47 -2.65 -15.18
C ARG A 72 11.60 -2.45 -16.17
N LYS A 73 11.28 -2.32 -17.46
CA LYS A 73 12.23 -2.02 -18.55
C LYS A 73 13.50 -2.88 -18.45
N GLY A 74 13.36 -4.21 -18.44
CA GLY A 74 14.49 -5.15 -18.33
C GLY A 74 15.04 -5.36 -16.91
N ALA A 75 14.77 -4.48 -15.94
CA ALA A 75 15.22 -4.67 -14.56
C ALA A 75 14.21 -5.48 -13.74
N ALA A 76 14.69 -6.55 -13.10
CA ALA A 76 13.91 -7.34 -12.15
C ALA A 76 14.21 -6.90 -10.71
N ARG A 77 13.18 -6.69 -9.91
CA ARG A 77 13.30 -6.44 -8.47
C ARG A 77 12.56 -7.52 -7.70
N VAL A 78 13.23 -8.10 -6.71
CA VAL A 78 12.59 -9.02 -5.76
C VAL A 78 11.64 -8.21 -4.87
N CYS A 79 10.43 -8.72 -4.67
CA CYS A 79 9.43 -8.11 -3.83
C CYS A 79 8.62 -9.15 -3.08
N THR A 80 8.22 -8.82 -1.85
CA THR A 80 7.36 -9.66 -1.04
C THR A 80 5.90 -9.23 -1.21
N ARG A 81 5.02 -10.19 -1.48
CA ARG A 81 3.58 -10.00 -1.70
C ARG A 81 2.80 -10.59 -0.54
N TYR A 82 1.69 -9.95 -0.21
CA TYR A 82 0.83 -10.29 0.91
C TYR A 82 -0.62 -10.31 0.43
N THR A 83 -1.41 -11.24 0.96
CA THR A 83 -2.87 -11.28 0.81
C THR A 83 -3.52 -10.14 1.62
N ARG A 84 -4.79 -9.85 1.35
CA ARG A 84 -5.53 -8.83 2.10
C ARG A 84 -5.65 -9.19 3.59
N ALA A 85 -5.99 -10.45 3.89
CA ALA A 85 -6.04 -10.98 5.25
C ALA A 85 -4.69 -10.84 5.99
N ALA A 86 -3.58 -11.20 5.34
CA ALA A 86 -2.24 -11.03 5.91
C ALA A 86 -1.95 -9.55 6.25
N VAL A 87 -2.33 -8.62 5.37
CA VAL A 87 -2.15 -7.18 5.63
C VAL A 87 -3.05 -6.69 6.77
N ALA A 88 -4.27 -7.21 6.89
CA ALA A 88 -5.15 -6.86 7.99
C ALA A 88 -4.57 -7.27 9.36
N LEU A 89 -3.98 -8.48 9.46
CA LEU A 89 -3.28 -8.93 10.67
C LEU A 89 -2.10 -8.02 11.01
N ILE A 90 -1.30 -7.63 10.02
CA ILE A 90 -0.17 -6.71 10.21
C ILE A 90 -0.66 -5.32 10.65
N ALA A 91 -1.76 -4.85 10.06
CA ALA A 91 -2.35 -3.56 10.36
C ALA A 91 -2.95 -3.50 11.78
N ALA A 92 -3.43 -4.63 12.32
CA ALA A 92 -3.96 -4.70 13.69
C ALA A 92 -2.90 -4.37 14.76
N ILE A 93 -1.63 -4.76 14.52
CA ILE A 93 -0.51 -4.46 15.42
C ILE A 93 0.03 -3.03 15.20
N TYR A 94 -0.29 -2.40 14.06
CA TYR A 94 0.27 -1.10 13.70
C TYR A 94 -0.37 0.05 14.50
N ARG A 95 0.45 0.73 15.33
CA ARG A 95 0.04 1.89 16.15
C ARG A 95 0.72 3.19 15.68
N PRO A 96 0.26 3.81 14.57
CA PRO A 96 0.83 5.07 14.11
C PRO A 96 0.43 6.26 14.98
N ARG A 97 1.34 7.23 15.11
CA ARG A 97 1.08 8.50 15.82
C ARG A 97 0.32 9.51 14.94
N LYS A 98 0.66 9.60 13.65
CA LYS A 98 0.04 10.55 12.70
C LYS A 98 -1.40 10.16 12.39
N ALA A 99 -2.33 11.12 12.49
CA ALA A 99 -3.77 10.89 12.27
C ALA A 99 -4.09 10.27 10.90
N THR A 100 -3.45 10.75 9.82
CA THR A 100 -3.67 10.20 8.47
C THR A 100 -3.30 8.72 8.36
N TYR A 101 -2.28 8.28 9.10
CA TYR A 101 -1.85 6.89 9.10
C TYR A 101 -2.76 6.02 9.97
N LYS A 102 -3.38 6.57 11.02
CA LYS A 102 -4.40 5.87 11.81
C LYS A 102 -5.61 5.50 10.94
N VAL A 103 -6.11 6.46 10.16
CA VAL A 103 -7.22 6.22 9.22
C VAL A 103 -6.84 5.17 8.17
N ALA A 104 -5.63 5.25 7.63
CA ALA A 104 -5.15 4.25 6.67
C ALA A 104 -5.02 2.85 7.30
N ALA A 105 -4.51 2.76 8.54
CA ALA A 105 -4.40 1.50 9.27
C ALA A 105 -5.77 0.88 9.53
N ALA A 106 -6.76 1.67 9.96
CA ALA A 106 -8.14 1.21 10.15
C ALA A 106 -8.76 0.68 8.85
N LYS A 107 -8.57 1.39 7.73
CA LYS A 107 -9.03 0.94 6.42
C LYS A 107 -8.34 -0.34 5.95
N LEU A 108 -7.04 -0.49 6.23
CA LEU A 108 -6.30 -1.72 5.92
C LEU A 108 -6.76 -2.90 6.76
N ALA A 109 -7.07 -2.68 8.04
CA ALA A 109 -7.57 -3.71 8.94
C ALA A 109 -8.98 -4.20 8.55
N LEU A 110 -9.86 -3.29 8.11
CA LEU A 110 -11.20 -3.63 7.63
C LEU A 110 -11.20 -4.29 6.25
N ALA A 111 -10.13 -4.12 5.47
CA ALA A 111 -10.06 -4.63 4.10
C ALA A 111 -9.75 -6.14 4.02
N ALA A 112 -9.78 -6.88 5.13
CA ALA A 112 -9.60 -8.34 5.17
C ALA A 112 -10.63 -9.06 4.27
#